data_AF-A0A847F0W8-F1
#
_entry.id   AF-A0A847F0W8-F1
#
_cell.length_a   1.000
_cell.length_b   1.000
_cell.length_c   1.000
_cell.angle_alpha   90.00
_cell.angle_beta   90.00
_cell.angle_gamma   90.00
#
_symmetry.space_group_name_H-M   'P 1'
#
loop_
_entity.id
_entity.type
_entity.pdbx_description
1 polymer ?
#
loop_
_entity_poly.entity_id
_entity_poly.type
_entity_poly.pdbx_seq_one_letter_code
_entity_poly.pdbx_strand_id
1 'polypeptide(L)'
;MYEKYHHELLSLRRFLRRIAVHLAIAGGVVLLSLGFGMGGYVYLDDRSLSEAFVHAAAPIAGMGVTHVPDHTIGQIFTGIYAILASFTFVLVSAIIYAPLLHRLLHAFHLREDKRDDEQG
;
A
#
# COMPACT_ATOMS: atom_id res chain seq x y z
N MET A 1 -8.65 -1.10 -43.40
CA MET A 1 -9.85 -1.63 -42.74
C MET A 1 -9.84 -1.06 -41.34
N TYR A 2 -10.68 -0.06 -41.07
CA TYR A 2 -10.67 0.69 -39.81
C TYR A 2 -11.19 -0.20 -38.67
N GLU A 3 -10.31 -0.57 -37.73
CA GLU A 3 -10.71 -1.29 -36.53
C GLU A 3 -11.39 -0.34 -35.55
N LYS A 4 -12.61 -0.72 -35.15
CA LYS A 4 -13.50 0.06 -34.29
C LYS A 4 -12.92 0.22 -32.89
N TYR A 5 -12.90 1.46 -32.42
CA TYR A 5 -12.57 1.93 -31.08
C TYR A 5 -13.58 1.47 -30.01
N HIS A 6 -13.75 0.16 -29.84
CA HIS A 6 -14.50 -0.41 -28.72
C HIS A 6 -13.59 -1.37 -27.94
N HIS A 7 -12.71 -0.81 -27.11
CA HIS A 7 -12.10 -1.60 -26.06
C HIS A 7 -13.15 -1.83 -24.96
N GLU A 8 -13.83 -2.97 -25.03
CA GLU A 8 -14.73 -3.44 -23.97
C GLU A 8 -14.00 -3.42 -22.63
N LEU A 9 -14.69 -2.90 -21.60
CA LEU A 9 -14.22 -2.96 -20.21
C LEU A 9 -13.68 -4.37 -19.91
N LEU A 10 -12.41 -4.46 -19.51
CA LEU A 10 -11.74 -5.71 -19.16
C LEU A 10 -12.68 -6.63 -18.37
N SER A 11 -12.88 -7.87 -18.86
CA SER A 11 -13.70 -8.87 -18.15
C SER A 11 -13.39 -8.91 -16.65
N LEU A 12 -14.43 -9.04 -15.82
CA LEU A 12 -14.34 -9.02 -14.35
C LEU A 12 -13.21 -9.92 -13.81
N ARG A 13 -13.00 -11.09 -14.45
CA ARG A 13 -11.94 -12.04 -14.10
C ARG A 13 -10.53 -11.48 -14.26
N ARG A 14 -10.24 -10.73 -15.34
CA ARG A 14 -8.93 -10.09 -15.57
C ARG A 14 -8.69 -8.94 -14.60
N PHE A 15 -9.75 -8.19 -14.26
CA PHE A 15 -9.68 -7.13 -13.27
C PHE A 15 -9.37 -7.69 -11.86
N LEU A 16 -10.09 -8.73 -11.41
CA LEU A 16 -9.83 -9.39 -10.13
C LEU A 16 -8.41 -9.94 -10.04
N ARG A 17 -7.88 -10.53 -11.12
CA ARG A 17 -6.47 -10.97 -11.16
C ARG A 17 -5.49 -9.82 -10.98
N ARG A 18 -5.75 -8.66 -11.59
CA ARG A 18 -4.91 -7.46 -11.38
C ARG A 18 -4.95 -7.01 -9.93
N ILE A 19 -6.14 -6.92 -9.33
CA ILE A 19 -6.28 -6.57 -7.90
C ILE A 19 -5.53 -7.56 -7.02
N ALA A 20 -5.67 -8.87 -7.24
CA ALA A 20 -4.98 -9.89 -6.48
C ALA A 20 -3.44 -9.75 -6.54
N VAL A 21 -2.89 -9.43 -7.72
CA VAL A 21 -1.44 -9.17 -7.86
C VAL A 21 -1.01 -7.92 -7.09
N HIS A 22 -1.78 -6.82 -7.15
CA HIS A 22 -1.44 -5.61 -6.40
C HIS A 22 -1.53 -5.84 -4.88
N LEU A 23 -2.54 -6.59 -4.41
CA LEU A 23 -2.65 -7.00 -3.02
C LEU A 23 -1.50 -7.89 -2.58
N ALA A 24 -1.06 -8.83 -3.42
CA ALA A 24 0.08 -9.68 -3.13
C ALA A 24 1.39 -8.87 -3.03
N ILE A 25 1.61 -7.94 -3.95
CA ILE A 25 2.77 -7.03 -3.91
C ILE A 25 2.72 -6.16 -2.66
N ALA A 26 1.58 -5.53 -2.38
CA ALA A 26 1.39 -4.70 -1.19
C ALA A 26 1.63 -5.50 0.11
N GLY A 27 1.09 -6.72 0.19
CA GLY A 27 1.32 -7.64 1.30
C GLY A 27 2.80 -7.99 1.45
N GLY A 28 3.51 -8.23 0.36
CA GLY A 28 4.96 -8.45 0.37
C GLY A 28 5.73 -7.27 0.96
N VAL A 29 5.39 -6.04 0.56
CA VAL A 29 6.01 -4.82 1.11
C VAL A 29 5.74 -4.69 2.61
N VAL A 30 4.50 -4.93 3.05
CA VAL A 30 4.13 -4.90 4.48
C VAL A 30 4.94 -5.93 5.27
N LEU A 31 5.01 -7.18 4.79
CA LEU A 31 5.74 -8.25 5.48
C LEU A 31 7.23 -7.98 5.59
N LEU A 32 7.85 -7.41 4.55
CA LEU A 32 9.27 -7.02 4.57
C LEU A 32 9.52 -5.89 5.57
N SER A 33 8.68 -4.85 5.55
CA SER A 33 8.78 -3.71 6.47
C SER A 33 8.57 -4.15 7.93
N LEU A 34 7.54 -4.97 8.16
CA LEU A 34 7.23 -5.54 9.46
C LEU A 34 8.36 -6.43 9.98
N GLY A 35 8.91 -7.31 9.14
CA GLY A 35 10.03 -8.18 9.51
C GLY A 35 11.29 -7.39 9.90
N PHE A 36 11.59 -6.32 9.16
CA PHE A 36 12.68 -5.41 9.49
C PHE A 36 12.45 -4.70 10.83
N GLY A 37 11.24 -4.17 11.05
CA GLY A 37 10.85 -3.53 12.31
C GLY A 37 10.94 -4.47 13.50
N MET A 38 10.33 -5.65 13.38
CA MET A 38 10.35 -6.69 14.41
C MET A 38 11.79 -7.09 14.76
N GLY A 39 12.64 -7.32 13.76
CA GLY A 39 14.06 -7.62 13.98
C GLY A 39 14.74 -6.52 14.79
N GLY A 40 14.59 -5.26 14.40
CA GLY A 40 15.20 -4.16 15.14
C GLY A 40 14.68 -4.01 16.57
N TYR A 41 13.38 -4.17 16.83
CA TYR A 41 12.86 -4.14 18.21
C TYR A 41 13.35 -5.32 19.07
N VAL A 42 13.54 -6.50 18.48
CA VAL A 42 14.10 -7.65 19.21
C VAL A 42 15.58 -7.43 19.53
N TYR A 43 16.39 -6.94 18.58
CA TYR A 43 17.85 -6.85 18.75
C TYR A 43 18.33 -5.53 19.38
N LEU A 44 17.60 -4.43 19.19
CA LEU A 44 18.01 -3.10 19.63
C LEU A 44 17.17 -2.57 20.79
N ASP A 45 16.05 -3.22 21.14
CA ASP A 45 15.17 -2.84 22.27
C ASP A 45 14.82 -4.04 23.17
N ASP A 46 15.47 -5.20 22.98
CA ASP A 46 15.30 -6.43 23.78
C ASP A 46 13.83 -6.87 23.98
N ARG A 47 12.97 -6.60 22.99
CA ARG A 47 11.54 -6.92 23.06
C ARG A 47 11.24 -8.36 22.72
N SER A 48 10.19 -8.90 23.33
CA SER A 48 9.62 -10.18 22.90
C SER A 48 9.07 -10.07 21.47
N LEU A 49 9.01 -11.19 20.73
CA LEU A 49 8.49 -11.18 19.35
C LEU A 49 7.06 -10.61 19.25
N SER A 50 6.21 -10.88 20.24
CA SER A 50 4.84 -10.36 20.29
C SER A 50 4.81 -8.84 20.48
N GLU A 51 5.64 -8.30 21.38
CA GLU A 51 5.73 -6.85 21.58
C GLU A 51 6.37 -6.17 20.36
N ALA A 52 7.43 -6.75 19.82
CA ALA A 52 8.09 -6.28 18.61
C ALA A 52 7.13 -6.21 17.42
N PHE A 53 6.23 -7.19 17.27
CA PHE A 53 5.16 -7.15 16.27
C PHE A 53 4.24 -5.94 16.47
N VAL A 54 3.76 -5.71 17.69
CA VAL A 54 2.84 -4.61 17.99
C VAL A 54 3.52 -3.25 17.77
N HIS A 55 4.76 -3.08 18.24
CA HIS A 55 5.53 -1.84 18.05
C HIS A 55 5.91 -1.60 16.59
N ALA A 56 6.17 -2.66 15.83
CA ALA A 56 6.46 -2.56 14.40
C ALA A 56 5.21 -2.27 13.56
N ALA A 57 4.07 -2.88 13.90
CA ALA A 57 2.82 -2.78 13.15
C ALA A 57 2.12 -1.43 13.34
N ALA A 58 2.21 -0.82 14.53
CA ALA A 58 1.52 0.43 14.83
C ALA A 58 1.85 1.60 13.87
N PRO A 59 3.12 1.93 13.58
CA PRO A 59 3.44 2.98 12.61
C PRO A 59 3.12 2.58 11.17
N ILE A 60 3.23 1.29 10.81
CA ILE A 60 2.79 0.78 9.49
C ILE A 60 1.28 0.99 9.31
N ALA A 61 0.49 0.85 10.38
CA ALA A 61 -0.95 1.09 10.36
C ALA A 61 -1.34 2.58 10.44
N GLY A 62 -0.36 3.48 10.59
CA GLY A 62 -0.60 4.92 10.75
C GLY A 62 -0.98 5.35 12.17
N MET A 63 -0.86 4.47 13.17
CA MET A 63 -1.14 4.80 14.58
C MET A 63 0.05 5.49 15.28
N GLY A 64 1.24 5.46 14.66
CA GLY A 64 2.46 6.06 15.20
C GLY A 64 3.25 5.14 16.15
N VAL A 65 4.10 5.74 16.98
CA VAL A 65 4.97 5.04 17.93
C VAL A 65 4.18 4.69 19.19
N THR A 66 4.20 3.42 19.60
CA THR A 66 3.48 2.93 20.79
C THR A 66 4.36 2.75 22.03
N HIS A 67 5.67 2.71 21.85
CA HIS A 67 6.65 2.63 22.93
C HIS A 67 7.95 3.33 22.53
N VAL A 68 8.58 3.99 23.49
CA VAL A 68 9.87 4.65 23.32
C VAL A 68 10.87 3.95 24.25
N PRO A 69 11.95 3.37 23.72
CA PRO A 69 12.99 2.69 24.51
C PRO A 69 13.69 3.60 25.53
N ASP A 70 14.24 3.03 26.60
CA ASP A 70 14.95 3.78 27.64
C ASP A 70 16.40 4.15 27.24
N HIS A 71 16.99 3.41 26.29
CA HIS A 71 18.35 3.60 25.80
C HIS A 71 18.40 4.26 24.43
N THR A 72 19.44 5.06 24.22
CA THR A 72 19.62 5.94 23.04
C THR A 72 19.50 5.19 21.71
N ILE A 73 20.10 4.01 21.60
CA ILE A 73 20.12 3.23 20.35
C ILE A 73 18.69 2.81 19.97
N GLY A 74 17.90 2.33 20.94
CA GLY A 74 16.51 1.95 20.74
C GLY A 74 15.66 3.16 20.31
N GLN A 75 15.83 4.31 20.97
CA GLN A 75 15.11 5.54 20.63
C GLN A 75 15.36 6.00 19.18
N ILE A 76 16.63 5.98 18.75
CA ILE A 76 17.02 6.35 17.39
C ILE A 76 16.41 5.37 16.38
N PHE A 77 16.50 4.06 16.67
CA PHE A 77 15.90 3.04 15.82
C PHE A 77 14.38 3.23 15.69
N THR A 78 13.67 3.36 16.80
CA THR A 78 12.21 3.57 16.83
C THR A 78 11.81 4.79 16.01
N GLY A 79 12.53 5.92 16.15
CA GLY A 79 12.26 7.13 15.39
C GLY A 79 12.46 6.93 13.88
N ILE A 80 13.61 6.39 13.47
CA ILE A 80 13.91 6.14 12.05
C ILE A 80 12.92 5.14 11.44
N TYR A 81 12.66 4.04 12.15
CA TYR A 81 11.73 3.02 11.70
C TYR A 81 10.31 3.58 11.56
N ALA A 82 9.83 4.41 12.50
CA ALA A 82 8.51 5.02 12.41
C ALA A 82 8.34 5.90 11.16
N ILE A 83 9.38 6.65 10.78
CA ILE A 83 9.39 7.46 9.55
C ILE A 83 9.30 6.53 8.33
N LEU A 84 10.15 5.51 8.24
CA LEU A 84 10.16 4.55 7.13
C LEU A 84 8.85 3.74 7.03
N ALA A 85 8.30 3.34 8.16
CA ALA A 85 7.02 2.63 8.26
C ALA A 85 5.85 3.51 7.79
N SER A 86 5.89 4.82 8.05
CA SER A 86 4.88 5.76 7.56
C SER A 86 4.90 5.85 6.02
N PHE A 87 6.08 5.82 5.40
CA PHE A 87 6.18 5.71 3.93
C PHE A 87 5.65 4.37 3.41
N THR A 88 5.83 3.29 4.17
CA THR A 88 5.25 1.98 3.83
C THR A 88 3.72 2.06 3.76
N PHE A 89 3.07 2.72 4.72
CA PHE A 89 1.63 2.92 4.72
C PHE A 89 1.14 3.66 3.45
N VAL A 90 1.82 4.76 3.10
CA VAL A 90 1.50 5.56 1.91
C VAL A 90 1.70 4.74 0.63
N LEU A 91 2.83 4.03 0.52
CA LEU A 91 3.15 3.19 -0.63
C LEU A 91 2.13 2.07 -0.83
N VAL A 92 1.78 1.36 0.25
CA VAL A 92 0.78 0.28 0.23
C VAL A 92 -0.58 0.82 -0.20
N SER A 93 -1.00 1.96 0.35
CA SER A 93 -2.24 2.64 -0.04
C SER A 93 -2.23 2.98 -1.53
N ALA A 94 -1.13 3.53 -2.05
CA ALA A 94 -0.99 3.86 -3.46
C ALA A 94 -1.09 2.62 -4.37
N ILE A 95 -0.43 1.52 -4.00
CA ILE A 95 -0.48 0.26 -4.77
C ILE A 95 -1.91 -0.30 -4.84
N ILE A 96 -2.65 -0.24 -3.73
CA ILE A 96 -4.03 -0.75 -3.66
C ILE A 96 -4.98 0.16 -4.45
N TYR A 97 -4.85 1.48 -4.30
CA TYR A 97 -5.79 2.43 -4.88
C TYR A 97 -5.51 2.77 -6.35
N ALA A 98 -4.27 2.72 -6.83
CA ALA A 98 -3.90 3.02 -8.22
C ALA A 98 -4.79 2.34 -9.28
N PRO A 99 -5.04 1.01 -9.25
CA PRO A 99 -5.90 0.35 -10.24
C PRO A 99 -7.37 0.78 -10.15
N LEU A 100 -7.85 1.19 -8.97
CA LEU A 100 -9.21 1.70 -8.78
C LEU A 100 -9.33 3.10 -9.37
N LEU A 101 -8.44 4.01 -9.00
CA LEU A 101 -8.44 5.38 -9.54
C LEU A 101 -8.27 5.39 -11.06
N HIS A 102 -7.33 4.61 -11.59
CA HIS A 102 -7.14 4.51 -13.03
C HIS A 102 -8.41 4.00 -13.73
N ARG A 103 -9.12 3.01 -13.16
CA ARG A 103 -10.37 2.50 -13.74
C ARG A 103 -11.49 3.53 -13.67
N LEU A 104 -11.60 4.28 -12.57
CA LEU A 104 -12.60 5.34 -12.41
C LEU A 104 -12.36 6.44 -13.44
N LEU A 105 -11.13 6.97 -13.53
CA LEU A 105 -10.77 8.01 -14.50
C LEU A 105 -11.02 7.56 -15.93
N HIS A 106 -10.63 6.33 -16.29
CA HIS A 106 -10.89 5.81 -17.62
C HIS A 106 -12.39 5.63 -17.90
N ALA A 107 -13.18 5.23 -16.90
CA ALA A 107 -14.63 5.12 -17.05
C ALA A 107 -15.32 6.49 -17.17
N PHE A 108 -14.79 7.53 -16.54
CA PHE A 108 -15.30 8.90 -16.68
C PHE A 108 -15.03 9.45 -18.08
N HIS A 109 -13.79 9.40 -18.58
CA HIS A 109 -13.47 9.89 -19.93
C HIS A 109 -14.29 9.18 -21.02
N LEU A 110 -14.49 7.85 -20.90
CA LEU A 110 -15.34 7.10 -21.84
C LEU A 110 -16.82 7.53 -21.84
N ARG A 111 -17.32 8.15 -20.77
CA ARG A 111 -18.70 8.67 -20.69
C ARG A 111 -18.82 10.07 -21.27
N GLU A 112 -17.76 10.86 -21.24
CA GLU A 112 -17.70 12.18 -21.87
C GLU A 112 -17.63 12.05 -23.39
N ASP A 113 -16.75 11.19 -23.91
CA ASP A 113 -16.61 10.94 -25.36
C ASP A 113 -17.94 10.50 -26.00
N LYS A 114 -18.69 9.62 -25.32
CA LYS A 114 -20.01 9.18 -25.79
C LYS A 114 -21.08 10.28 -25.79
N ARG A 115 -20.98 11.26 -24.90
CA ARG A 115 -21.93 12.37 -24.81
C ARG A 115 -21.72 13.38 -25.93
N ASP A 116 -20.47 13.55 -26.38
CA ASP A 116 -20.13 14.45 -27.47
C ASP A 116 -20.52 13.84 -28.83
N ASP A 117 -20.36 12.52 -29.00
CA ASP A 117 -20.82 11.77 -30.18
C ASP A 117 -22.36 11.74 -30.35
N GLU A 118 -23.14 11.81 -29.26
CA GLU A 118 -24.62 11.85 -29.31
C GLU A 118 -25.20 13.26 -29.58
N GLN A 119 -24.38 14.31 -29.50
CA GLN A 119 -24.79 15.71 -29.67
C GLN A 119 -24.26 16.37 -30.97
N GLY A 120 -23.41 15.67 -31.74
CA GLY A 120 -22.91 16.08 -33.07
C GLY A 120 -23.68 15.45 -34.22
#